data_AF-A0A1H8JHL8-F1
#
_entry.id   AF-A0A1H8JHL8-F1
#
_cell.length_a   1.000
_cell.length_b   1.000
_cell.length_c   1.000
_cell.angle_alpha   90.00
_cell.angle_beta   90.00
_cell.angle_gamma   90.00
#
_symmetry.space_group_name_H-M   'P 1'
#
loop_
_entity.id
_entity.type
_entity.pdbx_description
1 polymer ?
#
loop_
_entity_poly.entity_id
_entity_poly.type
_entity_poly.pdbx_seq_one_letter_code
_entity_poly.pdbx_strand_id
1 'polypeptide(L)'
;MRDKDTHDSPDGAATGDDESPVAEPDGGTVSQAAQDHQQTDYLDSEVNLLRPSTRFMRDHLKLVWGSFIAWILATWGPVTATFLAPETMTSLSILGFPAHYFLVGFFAPTSSLILAAIYAHRRDKLDEKYGINSTQTTGSPTGAEEAAATDGGVNE
;
A
#
# COMPACT_ATOMS: atom_id res chain seq x y z
N MET A 1 -5.35 24.15 -70.62
CA MET A 1 -6.07 22.86 -70.56
C MET A 1 -5.02 21.76 -70.53
N ARG A 2 -5.17 20.82 -69.59
CA ARG A 2 -4.30 19.64 -69.37
C ARG A 2 -4.47 18.65 -70.53
N ASP A 3 -3.41 17.87 -70.79
CA ASP A 3 -3.34 16.42 -71.07
C ASP A 3 -1.83 16.04 -70.91
N LYS A 4 -1.33 15.35 -69.86
CA LYS A 4 -1.37 13.92 -69.47
C LYS A 4 -0.87 12.95 -70.53
N ASP A 5 0.13 12.14 -70.14
CA ASP A 5 0.69 10.89 -70.72
C ASP A 5 2.24 10.95 -70.64
N THR A 6 3.04 10.01 -70.13
CA THR A 6 2.85 8.61 -69.73
C THR A 6 4.08 8.25 -68.88
N HIS A 7 3.92 7.60 -67.72
CA HIS A 7 5.01 6.82 -67.13
C HIS A 7 4.62 5.34 -67.16
N ASP A 8 5.38 4.66 -68.01
CA ASP A 8 5.40 3.24 -68.30
C ASP A 8 5.67 2.44 -67.02
N SER A 9 4.93 1.35 -66.84
CA SER A 9 5.21 0.31 -65.85
C SER A 9 5.67 -0.93 -66.60
N PRO A 10 6.67 -1.65 -66.08
CA PRO A 10 6.68 -3.09 -66.28
C PRO A 10 6.67 -3.85 -64.95
N ASP A 11 5.92 -4.94 -65.01
CA ASP A 11 5.65 -5.96 -64.01
C ASP A 11 6.87 -6.51 -63.26
N GLY A 12 6.64 -6.87 -61.99
CA GLY A 12 7.59 -7.62 -61.17
C GLY A 12 6.95 -8.23 -59.93
N ALA A 13 6.30 -9.39 -60.14
CA ALA A 13 6.14 -10.55 -59.26
C ALA A 13 5.95 -10.36 -57.73
N ALA A 14 4.84 -10.90 -57.23
CA ALA A 14 4.55 -11.17 -55.83
C ALA A 14 5.54 -12.17 -55.18
N THR A 15 6.03 -11.82 -53.99
CA THR A 15 6.30 -12.66 -52.79
C THR A 15 6.72 -11.67 -51.70
N GLY A 16 5.98 -11.51 -50.61
CA GLY A 16 6.06 -12.41 -49.48
C GLY A 16 7.04 -11.85 -48.44
N ASP A 17 6.47 -11.17 -47.44
CA ASP A 17 6.77 -11.33 -46.01
C ASP A 17 8.20 -11.01 -45.52
N ASP A 18 8.39 -9.82 -44.91
CA ASP A 18 8.99 -9.67 -43.57
C ASP A 18 8.79 -8.23 -43.04
N GLU A 19 7.53 -7.81 -42.88
CA GLU A 19 7.21 -6.67 -42.02
C GLU A 19 7.34 -7.15 -40.58
N SER A 20 8.37 -6.67 -39.89
CA SER A 20 8.53 -6.88 -38.45
C SER A 20 7.23 -6.50 -37.74
N PRO A 21 6.63 -7.38 -36.92
CA PRO A 21 5.37 -7.07 -36.27
C PRO A 21 5.61 -5.91 -35.31
N VAL A 22 5.09 -4.74 -35.67
CA VAL A 22 4.88 -3.64 -34.74
C VAL A 22 3.92 -4.19 -33.70
N ALA A 23 4.45 -4.49 -32.52
CA ALA A 23 3.65 -4.93 -31.38
C ALA A 23 2.71 -3.78 -31.02
N GLU A 24 1.47 -3.86 -31.51
CA GLU A 24 0.39 -3.01 -31.02
C GLU A 24 0.13 -3.38 -29.56
N PRO A 25 0.18 -2.41 -28.62
CA PRO A 25 -0.20 -2.68 -27.24
C PRO A 25 -1.67 -3.07 -27.22
N ASP A 26 -1.97 -4.22 -26.64
CA ASP A 26 -3.26 -4.92 -26.63
C ASP A 26 -4.33 -4.23 -25.77
N GLY A 27 -4.36 -2.90 -25.72
CA GLY A 27 -5.47 -2.11 -25.18
C GLY A 27 -6.03 -2.66 -23.87
N GLY A 28 -5.16 -3.14 -22.97
CA GLY A 28 -5.55 -3.71 -21.69
C GLY A 28 -6.49 -2.73 -21.00
N THR A 29 -7.72 -3.15 -20.73
CA THR A 29 -8.73 -2.28 -20.14
C THR A 29 -8.21 -1.80 -18.79
N VAL A 30 -7.70 -0.58 -18.76
CA VAL A 30 -7.33 0.12 -17.54
C VAL A 30 -8.57 0.08 -16.67
N SER A 31 -8.49 -0.58 -15.51
CA SER A 31 -9.63 -0.67 -14.61
C SER A 31 -10.12 0.76 -14.32
N GLN A 32 -11.44 0.93 -14.16
CA GLN A 32 -12.01 2.25 -13.89
C GLN A 32 -11.32 2.95 -12.69
N ALA A 33 -10.82 2.16 -11.73
CA ALA A 33 -10.00 2.64 -10.62
C ALA A 33 -8.63 3.21 -11.06
N ALA A 34 -7.94 2.57 -12.00
CA ALA A 34 -6.69 3.08 -12.55
C ALA A 34 -6.91 4.33 -13.43
N GLN A 35 -8.04 4.44 -14.14
CA GLN A 35 -8.43 5.69 -14.81
C GLN A 35 -8.74 6.82 -13.81
N ASP A 36 -9.44 6.52 -12.72
CA ASP A 36 -9.72 7.47 -11.64
C ASP A 36 -8.44 7.97 -10.94
N HIS A 37 -7.43 7.10 -10.79
CA HIS A 37 -6.10 7.46 -10.26
C HIS A 37 -5.33 8.41 -11.19
N GLN A 38 -5.49 8.29 -12.50
CA GLN A 38 -4.81 9.12 -13.49
C GLN A 38 -5.46 10.50 -13.65
N GLN A 39 -6.75 10.61 -13.32
CA GLN A 39 -7.51 11.86 -13.33
C GLN A 39 -7.47 12.65 -12.02
N THR A 40 -6.92 12.07 -10.94
CA THR A 40 -6.81 12.77 -9.66
C THR A 40 -5.49 13.52 -9.59
N ASP A 41 -5.56 14.85 -9.62
CA ASP A 41 -4.40 15.71 -9.37
C ASP A 41 -4.09 15.74 -7.87
N TYR A 42 -3.12 14.93 -7.45
CA TYR A 42 -2.67 14.82 -6.07
C TYR A 42 -1.87 16.05 -5.59
N LEU A 43 -1.52 16.98 -6.49
CA LEU A 43 -0.73 18.17 -6.18
C LEU A 43 -1.60 19.41 -5.91
N ASP A 44 -2.78 19.49 -6.53
CA ASP A 44 -3.68 20.67 -6.43
C ASP A 44 -4.91 20.43 -5.54
N SER A 45 -5.13 19.19 -5.07
CA SER A 45 -6.23 18.84 -4.17
C SER A 45 -5.83 19.01 -2.70
N GLU A 46 -6.51 19.89 -1.95
CA GLU A 46 -6.35 19.99 -0.49
C GLU A 46 -6.58 18.62 0.17
N VAL A 47 -5.49 18.00 0.62
CA VAL A 47 -5.51 16.67 1.22
C VAL A 47 -6.04 16.77 2.65
N ASN A 48 -7.35 16.63 2.81
CA ASN A 48 -7.95 16.52 4.14
C ASN A 48 -7.70 15.11 4.71
N LEU A 49 -6.71 14.99 5.61
CA LEU A 49 -6.31 13.72 6.24
C LEU A 49 -7.47 12.99 6.94
N LEU A 50 -8.49 13.74 7.39
CA LEU A 50 -9.66 13.19 8.09
C LEU A 50 -10.81 12.86 7.12
N ARG A 51 -10.81 13.40 5.90
CA ARG A 51 -11.84 13.17 4.86
C ARG A 51 -11.21 13.12 3.47
N PRO A 52 -10.48 12.03 3.15
CA PRO A 52 -9.85 11.91 1.84
C PRO A 52 -10.90 11.80 0.72
N SER A 53 -10.65 12.50 -0.39
CA SER A 53 -11.53 12.57 -1.56
C SER A 53 -11.52 11.28 -2.39
N THR A 54 -10.41 10.54 -2.40
CA THR A 54 -10.26 9.30 -3.18
C THR A 54 -10.87 8.08 -2.49
N ARG A 55 -11.35 7.10 -3.27
CA ARG A 55 -11.91 5.85 -2.72
C ARG A 55 -10.82 4.98 -2.06
N PHE A 56 -9.62 4.93 -2.63
CA PHE A 56 -8.48 4.18 -2.10
C PHE A 56 -8.12 4.63 -0.68
N MET A 57 -7.90 5.94 -0.47
CA MET A 57 -7.50 6.45 0.84
C MET A 57 -8.58 6.29 1.90
N ARG A 58 -9.87 6.38 1.55
CA ARG A 58 -10.96 6.11 2.49
C ARG A 58 -10.96 4.67 2.97
N ASP A 59 -10.72 3.71 2.07
CA ASP A 59 -10.68 2.30 2.44
C ASP A 59 -9.39 1.97 3.23
N HIS A 60 -8.27 2.60 2.90
CA HIS A 60 -7.04 2.49 3.69
C HIS A 60 -7.22 3.07 5.11
N LEU A 61 -7.85 4.24 5.23
CA LEU A 61 -8.12 4.86 6.53
C LEU A 61 -9.04 4.00 7.40
N LYS A 62 -10.05 3.34 6.82
CA LYS A 62 -10.88 2.36 7.54
C LYS A 62 -10.07 1.18 8.03
N LEU A 63 -9.11 0.69 7.23
CA LEU A 63 -8.21 -0.39 7.64
C LEU A 63 -7.35 0.03 8.83
N VAL A 64 -6.74 1.21 8.77
CA VAL A 64 -5.92 1.78 9.87
C VAL A 64 -6.78 1.96 11.12
N TRP A 65 -7.94 2.60 11.01
CA TRP A 65 -8.83 2.81 12.16
C TRP A 65 -9.34 1.49 12.76
N GLY A 66 -9.71 0.53 11.92
CA GLY A 66 -10.10 -0.80 12.37
C GLY A 66 -8.98 -1.52 13.12
N SER A 67 -7.76 -1.46 12.60
CA SER A 67 -6.58 -2.02 13.28
C SER A 67 -6.28 -1.31 14.59
N PHE A 68 -6.45 0.02 14.63
CA PHE A 68 -6.23 0.82 15.82
C PHE A 68 -7.24 0.49 16.94
N ILE A 69 -8.53 0.37 16.61
CA ILE A 69 -9.57 -0.05 17.57
C ILE A 69 -9.27 -1.46 18.09
N ALA A 70 -8.95 -2.40 17.19
CA ALA A 70 -8.60 -3.76 17.58
C ALA A 70 -7.39 -3.78 18.53
N TRP A 71 -6.36 -2.97 18.24
CA TRP A 71 -5.19 -2.83 19.08
C TRP A 71 -5.52 -2.26 20.46
N ILE A 72 -6.35 -1.20 20.53
CA ILE A 72 -6.83 -0.65 21.80
C ILE A 72 -7.53 -1.73 22.60
N LEU A 73 -8.49 -2.46 22.01
CA LEU A 73 -9.23 -3.49 22.73
C LEU A 73 -8.33 -4.63 23.20
N ALA A 74 -7.35 -5.05 22.40
CA ALA A 74 -6.42 -6.10 22.80
C ALA A 74 -5.47 -5.65 23.92
N THR A 75 -4.98 -4.41 23.87
CA THR A 75 -3.99 -3.87 24.82
C THR A 75 -4.64 -3.37 26.11
N TRP A 76 -5.72 -2.60 25.99
CA TRP A 76 -6.47 -2.04 27.12
C TRP A 76 -7.53 -2.99 27.68
N GLY A 77 -7.91 -4.03 26.94
CA GLY A 77 -8.89 -5.04 27.39
C GLY A 77 -8.52 -5.65 28.74
N PRO A 78 -7.30 -6.20 28.93
CA PRO A 78 -6.86 -6.75 30.21
C PRO A 78 -6.88 -5.73 31.35
N VAL A 79 -6.45 -4.49 31.09
CA VAL A 79 -6.44 -3.41 32.09
C VAL A 79 -7.87 -3.06 32.51
N THR A 80 -8.76 -2.90 31.54
CA THR A 80 -10.17 -2.58 31.76
C THR A 80 -10.89 -3.72 32.48
N ALA A 81 -10.61 -4.96 32.10
CA ALA A 81 -11.15 -6.14 32.75
C ALA A 81 -10.68 -6.27 34.21
N THR A 82 -9.43 -5.91 34.51
CA THR A 82 -8.92 -5.87 35.88
C THR A 82 -9.60 -4.79 36.71
N PHE A 83 -9.92 -3.64 36.11
CA PHE A 83 -10.68 -2.59 36.77
C PHE A 83 -12.14 -3.00 37.05
N LEU A 84 -12.80 -3.70 36.11
CA LEU A 84 -14.19 -4.16 36.26
C LEU A 84 -14.33 -5.38 37.17
N ALA A 85 -13.36 -6.29 37.17
CA ALA A 85 -13.45 -7.57 37.87
C ALA A 85 -12.15 -7.92 38.62
N PRO A 86 -11.71 -7.07 39.58
CA PRO A 86 -10.42 -7.20 40.26
C PRO A 86 -10.27 -8.55 40.96
N GLU A 87 -11.27 -8.99 41.72
CA GLU A 87 -11.25 -10.26 42.46
C GLU A 87 -10.99 -11.47 41.55
N THR A 88 -11.60 -11.49 40.36
CA THR A 88 -11.38 -12.58 39.39
C THR A 88 -9.98 -12.53 38.77
N MET A 89 -9.49 -11.34 38.45
CA MET A 89 -8.20 -11.14 37.80
C MET A 89 -6.99 -11.32 38.72
N THR A 90 -7.19 -11.22 40.03
CA THR A 90 -6.16 -11.47 41.05
C THR A 90 -6.18 -12.90 41.58
N SER A 91 -7.35 -13.55 41.65
CA SER A 91 -7.47 -14.94 42.12
C SER A 91 -7.10 -15.99 41.08
N LEU A 92 -7.27 -15.68 39.78
CA LEU A 92 -6.90 -16.58 38.70
C LEU A 92 -5.40 -16.58 38.44
N SER A 93 -4.85 -17.77 38.22
CA SER A 93 -3.47 -17.95 37.78
C SER A 93 -3.41 -18.63 36.41
N ILE A 94 -2.50 -18.15 35.56
CA ILE A 94 -2.24 -18.67 34.22
C ILE A 94 -0.76 -19.05 34.17
N LEU A 95 -0.46 -20.34 33.93
CA LEU A 95 0.90 -20.89 33.96
C LEU A 95 1.66 -20.57 35.27
N GLY A 96 0.95 -20.44 36.39
CA GLY A 96 1.54 -20.10 37.69
C GLY A 96 1.75 -18.60 37.95
N PHE A 97 1.41 -17.72 36.99
CA PHE A 97 1.46 -16.27 37.16
C PHE A 97 0.06 -15.69 37.38
N PRO A 98 -0.09 -14.60 38.15
CA PRO A 98 -1.38 -13.92 38.29
C PRO A 98 -1.93 -13.49 36.93
N ALA A 99 -3.22 -13.74 36.69
CA ALA A 99 -3.84 -13.60 35.37
C ALA A 99 -3.68 -12.20 34.78
N HIS A 100 -3.89 -11.15 35.58
CA HIS A 100 -3.73 -9.76 35.13
C HIS A 100 -2.31 -9.46 34.60
N TYR A 101 -1.25 -9.95 35.27
CA TYR A 101 0.12 -9.77 34.78
C TYR A 101 0.37 -10.54 33.49
N PHE A 102 -0.09 -11.79 33.42
CA PHE A 102 0.08 -12.61 32.23
C PHE A 102 -0.63 -12.00 31.03
N LEU A 103 -1.89 -11.58 31.18
CA LEU A 103 -2.69 -11.04 30.10
C LEU A 103 -2.09 -9.73 29.57
N VAL A 104 -1.71 -8.80 30.43
CA VAL A 104 -1.08 -7.54 29.99
C VAL A 104 0.25 -7.82 29.29
N GLY A 105 1.11 -8.65 29.90
CA GLY A 105 2.43 -8.97 29.36
C GLY A 105 2.38 -9.76 28.05
N PHE A 106 1.35 -10.57 27.84
CA PHE A 106 1.19 -11.37 26.63
C PHE A 106 0.47 -10.59 25.53
N PHE A 107 -0.70 -10.02 25.80
CA PHE A 107 -1.55 -9.38 24.77
C PHE A 107 -0.94 -8.09 24.23
N ALA A 108 -0.23 -7.29 25.03
CA ALA A 108 0.37 -6.04 24.56
C ALA A 108 1.39 -6.25 23.41
N PRO A 109 2.44 -7.09 23.54
CA PRO A 109 3.37 -7.33 22.44
C PRO A 109 2.78 -8.21 21.33
N THR A 110 1.98 -9.23 21.66
CA THR A 110 1.44 -10.17 20.64
C THR A 110 0.40 -9.53 19.74
N SER A 111 -0.44 -8.63 20.26
CA SER A 111 -1.44 -7.93 19.47
C SER A 111 -0.80 -7.11 18.36
N SER A 112 0.25 -6.35 18.66
CA SER A 112 0.99 -5.56 17.68
C SER A 112 1.55 -6.45 16.55
N LEU A 113 2.12 -7.61 16.89
CA LEU A 113 2.69 -8.52 15.90
C LEU A 113 1.61 -9.14 14.99
N ILE A 114 0.52 -9.60 15.58
CA ILE A 114 -0.61 -10.19 14.85
C ILE A 114 -1.26 -9.15 13.94
N LEU A 115 -1.50 -7.94 14.47
CA LEU A 115 -2.09 -6.85 13.70
C LEU A 115 -1.18 -6.40 12.58
N ALA A 116 0.15 -6.35 12.77
CA ALA A 116 1.09 -6.02 11.70
C ALA A 116 0.99 -7.02 10.54
N ALA A 117 0.98 -8.32 10.84
CA ALA A 117 0.84 -9.37 9.82
C ALA A 117 -0.50 -9.28 9.07
N ILE A 118 -1.60 -9.09 9.80
CA ILE A 118 -2.94 -8.92 9.20
C ILE A 118 -3.01 -7.64 8.36
N TYR A 119 -2.46 -6.54 8.87
CA TYR A 119 -2.45 -5.25 8.21
C TYR A 119 -1.67 -5.33 6.89
N ALA A 120 -0.48 -5.93 6.89
CA ALA A 120 0.32 -6.11 5.67
C ALA A 120 -0.50 -6.85 4.60
N HIS A 121 -1.08 -8.00 4.95
CA HIS A 121 -1.88 -8.79 4.00
C HIS A 121 -3.14 -8.05 3.51
N ARG A 122 -3.78 -7.26 4.38
CA ARG A 122 -4.96 -6.47 4.02
C ARG A 122 -4.60 -5.25 3.16
N ARG A 123 -3.44 -4.67 3.38
CA ARG A 123 -2.91 -3.56 2.58
C ARG A 123 -2.59 -4.05 1.17
N ASP A 124 -1.92 -5.20 1.03
CA ASP A 124 -1.58 -5.76 -0.28
C ASP A 124 -2.86 -6.07 -1.11
N LYS A 125 -3.89 -6.62 -0.48
CA LYS A 125 -5.21 -6.82 -1.11
C LYS A 125 -5.90 -5.52 -1.51
N LEU A 126 -5.66 -4.46 -0.75
CA LEU A 126 -6.19 -3.14 -1.08
C LEU A 126 -5.46 -2.58 -2.30
N ASP A 127 -4.14 -2.71 -2.34
CA ASP A 127 -3.32 -2.26 -3.48
C ASP A 127 -3.72 -3.01 -4.76
N GLU A 128 -3.93 -4.34 -4.69
CA GLU A 128 -4.43 -5.15 -5.81
C GLU A 128 -5.81 -4.67 -6.32
N LYS A 129 -6.75 -4.39 -5.40
CA LYS A 129 -8.10 -3.92 -5.73
C LYS A 129 -8.10 -2.62 -6.54
N TYR A 130 -7.13 -1.74 -6.28
CA TYR A 130 -7.02 -0.44 -6.96
C TYR A 130 -5.95 -0.44 -8.08
N GLY A 131 -5.32 -1.58 -8.36
CA GLY A 131 -4.32 -1.72 -9.43
C GLY A 131 -3.00 -1.00 -9.14
N ILE A 132 -2.67 -0.77 -7.87
CA ILE A 132 -1.43 -0.10 -7.46
C ILE A 132 -0.30 -1.14 -7.50
N ASN A 133 0.44 -1.19 -8.61
CA ASN A 133 1.61 -2.04 -8.73
C ASN A 133 2.83 -1.37 -8.08
N SER A 134 3.15 -1.71 -6.83
CA SER A 134 4.37 -1.24 -6.16
C SER A 134 5.67 -1.79 -6.77
N THR A 135 5.58 -2.71 -7.74
CA THR A 135 6.73 -3.25 -8.49
C THR A 135 7.31 -2.27 -9.53
N GLN A 136 6.64 -1.15 -9.83
CA GLN A 136 7.14 -0.13 -10.77
C GLN A 136 7.96 1.02 -10.15
N THR A 137 8.22 1.03 -8.84
CA THR A 137 9.19 1.97 -8.24
C THR A 137 10.60 1.34 -8.21
N THR A 138 11.11 0.95 -9.37
CA THR A 138 12.55 0.72 -9.55
C THR A 138 13.16 2.03 -10.05
N GLY A 139 13.46 2.94 -9.12
CA GLY A 139 14.06 4.23 -9.45
C GLY A 139 13.71 5.37 -8.52
N SER A 140 13.94 5.21 -7.22
CA SER A 140 14.20 6.37 -6.35
C SER A 140 15.40 6.01 -5.48
N PRO A 141 16.48 6.81 -5.48
CA PRO A 141 17.70 6.46 -4.78
C PRO A 141 17.38 6.34 -3.28
N THR A 142 17.94 5.30 -2.68
CA THR A 142 18.08 5.10 -1.24
C THR A 142 18.63 6.37 -0.61
N GLY A 143 17.72 7.23 -0.14
CA GLY A 143 18.01 8.48 0.53
C GLY A 143 18.01 8.28 2.03
N ALA A 144 19.22 8.32 2.59
CA ALA A 144 19.50 8.56 4.01
C ALA A 144 18.95 7.51 4.99
N GLU A 145 19.68 6.40 5.10
CA GLU A 145 20.01 5.94 6.45
C GLU A 145 20.65 7.14 7.17
N GLU A 146 20.05 7.48 8.30
CA GLU A 146 20.42 8.54 9.22
C GLU A 146 21.90 8.41 9.59
N ALA A 147 22.76 9.07 8.82
CA ALA A 147 24.15 9.29 9.16
C ALA A 147 24.16 10.16 10.43
N ALA A 148 24.40 9.52 11.57
CA ALA A 148 24.57 10.18 12.85
C ALA A 148 25.57 11.34 12.70
N ALA A 149 25.13 12.55 12.99
CA ALA A 149 26.00 13.72 13.06
C ALA A 149 26.95 13.57 14.27
N THR A 150 28.13 13.03 14.05
CA THR A 150 29.24 13.11 15.01
C THR A 150 30.00 14.41 14.75
N ASP A 151 29.51 15.53 15.28
CA ASP A 151 30.32 16.75 15.40
C ASP A 151 31.26 16.58 16.60
N GLY A 152 32.44 16.01 16.31
CA GLY A 152 33.56 15.93 17.23
C GLY A 152 34.31 17.26 17.24
N GLY A 153 34.45 17.84 18.43
CA GLY A 153 35.17 19.08 18.66
C GLY A 153 36.57 19.08 18.04
N VAL A 154 36.90 20.19 17.37
CA VAL A 154 38.23 20.47 16.86
C VAL A 154 38.97 21.40 17.81
N ASN A 155 40.19 21.00 18.15
CA ASN A 155 41.15 21.74 18.95
C ASN A 155 41.72 22.90 18.14
N GLU A 156 41.66 24.12 18.67
CA GLU A 156 42.67 25.17 18.52
C GLU A 156 42.79 25.96 19.82
#